data_AF-A0A950ZAP3-F1
#
_entry.id   AF-A0A950ZAP3-F1
#
_cell.length_a   1.000
_cell.length_b   1.000
_cell.length_c   1.000
_cell.angle_alpha   90.00
_cell.angle_beta   90.00
_cell.angle_gamma   90.00
#
_symmetry.space_group_name_H-M   'P 1'
#
loop_
_entity.id
_entity.type
_entity.pdbx_description
1 polymer ?
#
loop_
_entity_poly.entity_id
_entity_poly.type
_entity_poly.pdbx_seq_one_letter_code
_entity_poly.pdbx_strand_id
1 'polypeptide(L)'
;MLESESKPRAERVRGLFDRIARRYDLINDLQSFGMHRRWKDELLGLGQLRPGDRVLDLASGTGDLVARGAQMQPAAEFIALDFSLGMLGAATHRRPRVQADILQMPFRDSSFDAVTIGYGLRNVADRTA
;
A
#
# COMPACT_ATOMS: atom_id res chain seq x y z
N MET A 1 21.13 -18.41 29.20
CA MET A 1 21.30 -17.21 28.35
C MET A 1 20.91 -17.60 26.93
N LEU A 2 19.79 -17.05 26.44
CA LEU A 2 19.33 -16.89 25.06
C LEU A 2 17.80 -16.72 25.16
N GLU A 3 17.39 -15.52 25.59
CA GLU A 3 16.01 -15.07 25.43
C GLU A 3 15.73 -15.00 23.93
N SER A 4 14.84 -15.87 23.46
CA SER A 4 14.23 -15.73 22.15
C SER A 4 13.33 -14.49 22.20
N GLU A 5 13.90 -13.31 21.95
CA GLU A 5 13.13 -12.09 21.69
C GLU A 5 12.33 -12.28 20.41
N SER A 6 11.12 -12.80 20.57
CA SER A 6 10.11 -12.83 19.52
C SER A 6 9.81 -11.38 19.09
N LYS A 7 10.38 -10.93 17.97
CA LYS A 7 10.04 -9.64 17.36
C LYS A 7 8.52 -9.45 17.27
N PRO A 8 7.97 -8.26 17.58
CA PRO A 8 6.54 -7.98 17.43
C PRO A 8 6.01 -8.40 16.05
N ARG A 9 4.75 -8.85 15.98
CA ARG A 9 4.14 -9.37 14.74
C ARG A 9 4.31 -8.41 13.56
N ALA A 10 4.14 -7.11 13.78
CA ALA A 10 4.32 -6.08 12.75
C ALA A 10 5.73 -6.08 12.15
N GLU A 11 6.78 -6.20 12.97
CA GLU A 11 8.16 -6.22 12.48
C GLU A 11 8.48 -7.48 11.68
N ARG A 12 7.93 -8.63 12.09
CA ARG A 12 8.09 -9.89 11.32
C ARG A 12 7.43 -9.78 9.95
N VAL A 13 6.23 -9.19 9.90
CA VAL A 13 5.50 -8.91 8.66
C VAL A 13 6.31 -7.96 7.76
N ARG A 14 6.80 -6.84 8.30
CA ARG A 14 7.67 -5.90 7.56
C ARG A 14 8.89 -6.59 6.96
N GLY A 15 9.62 -7.35 7.78
CA GLY A 15 10.83 -8.05 7.33
C GLY A 15 10.56 -9.14 6.28
N LEU A 16 9.37 -9.76 6.29
CA LEU A 16 8.94 -10.64 5.20
C LEU A 16 8.75 -9.86 3.90
N PHE A 17 8.00 -8.75 3.95
CA PHE A 17 7.71 -7.91 2.79
C PHE A 17 8.96 -7.29 2.17
N ASP A 18 9.90 -6.80 2.98
CA ASP A 18 11.20 -6.30 2.50
C ASP A 18 11.94 -7.35 1.65
N ARG A 19 11.88 -8.63 2.04
CA ARG A 19 12.56 -9.72 1.30
C ARG A 19 11.86 -10.11 0.00
N ILE A 20 10.53 -10.02 -0.05
CA ILE A 20 9.76 -10.48 -1.21
C ILE A 20 9.40 -9.36 -2.19
N ALA A 21 9.70 -8.09 -1.87
CA ALA A 21 9.28 -6.92 -2.64
C ALA A 21 9.46 -7.07 -4.17
N ARG A 22 10.63 -7.52 -4.64
CA ARG A 22 10.91 -7.69 -6.08
C ARG A 22 10.07 -8.77 -6.77
N ARG A 23 9.57 -9.75 -6.02
CA ARG A 23 8.78 -10.89 -6.55
C ARG A 23 7.32 -10.81 -6.14
N TYR A 24 6.94 -9.78 -5.38
CA TYR A 24 5.62 -9.70 -4.76
C TYR A 24 4.50 -9.71 -5.80
N ASP A 25 4.63 -8.89 -6.84
CA ASP A 25 3.62 -8.81 -7.90
C ASP A 25 3.53 -10.10 -8.72
N LEU A 26 4.67 -10.78 -8.95
CA LEU A 26 4.68 -12.10 -9.58
C LEU A 26 3.95 -13.15 -8.74
N ILE A 27 4.14 -13.14 -7.42
CA ILE A 27 3.44 -14.05 -6.50
C ILE A 27 1.93 -13.77 -6.55
N ASN A 28 1.52 -12.50 -6.52
CA ASN A 28 0.11 -12.12 -6.62
C ASN A 28 -0.51 -12.52 -7.96
N ASP A 29 0.21 -12.33 -9.07
CA ASP A 29 -0.23 -12.75 -10.40
C ASP A 29 -0.49 -14.26 -10.43
N LEU A 30 0.41 -15.07 -9.89
CA LEU A 30 0.26 -16.52 -9.84
C LEU A 30 -0.90 -16.95 -8.92
N GLN A 31 -0.98 -16.40 -7.71
CA GLN A 31 -2.00 -16.77 -6.72
C GLN A 31 -3.41 -16.38 -7.15
N SER A 32 -3.55 -15.26 -7.85
CA SER A 32 -4.86 -14.76 -8.32
C SER A 32 -5.17 -15.15 -9.75
N PHE A 33 -4.31 -15.90 -10.44
CA PHE A 33 -4.39 -16.10 -11.89
C PHE A 33 -4.58 -14.76 -12.66
N GLY A 34 -3.90 -13.71 -12.20
CA GLY A 34 -3.98 -12.36 -12.76
C GLY A 34 -5.21 -11.53 -12.36
N MET A 35 -6.19 -12.10 -11.65
CA MET A 35 -7.44 -11.42 -11.28
C MET A 35 -7.23 -10.20 -10.38
N HIS A 36 -6.16 -10.17 -9.59
CA HIS A 36 -5.89 -9.03 -8.69
C HIS A 36 -5.79 -7.69 -9.43
N ARG A 37 -5.36 -7.70 -10.70
CA ARG A 37 -5.27 -6.51 -11.54
C ARG A 37 -6.66 -5.93 -11.81
N ARG A 38 -7.59 -6.79 -12.22
CA ARG A 38 -8.99 -6.42 -12.48
C ARG A 38 -9.68 -5.88 -11.24
N TRP A 39 -9.50 -6.55 -10.09
CA TRP A 39 -10.10 -6.08 -8.84
C TRP A 39 -9.56 -4.71 -8.39
N LYS A 40 -8.28 -4.41 -8.68
CA LYS A 40 -7.70 -3.08 -8.42
C LYS A 40 -8.28 -2.01 -9.34
N ASP A 41 -8.49 -2.33 -10.62
CA ASP A 41 -9.13 -1.40 -11.57
C ASP A 41 -10.59 -1.14 -11.18
N GLU A 42 -11.32 -2.19 -10.77
CA GLU A 42 -12.70 -2.07 -10.25
C GLU A 42 -12.75 -1.24 -8.96
N LEU A 43 -11.82 -1.47 -8.02
CA LEU A 43 -11.70 -0.66 -6.80
C LEU A 43 -11.53 0.83 -7.11
N LEU A 44 -10.61 1.17 -8.02
CA LEU A 44 -10.38 2.57 -8.43
C LEU A 44 -11.61 3.17 -9.13
N GLY A 45 -12.32 2.37 -9.94
CA GLY A 45 -13.57 2.79 -10.58
C GLY A 45 -14.70 3.10 -9.60
N LEU A 46 -14.78 2.36 -8.49
CA LEU A 46 -15.73 2.64 -7.40
C LEU A 46 -15.42 3.93 -6.64
N GLY A 47 -14.14 4.35 -6.61
CA GLY A 47 -13.70 5.54 -5.89
C GLY A 47 -14.16 6.87 -6.50
N GLN A 48 -14.62 6.88 -7.76
CA GLN A 48 -15.12 8.08 -8.47
C GLN A 48 -14.21 9.30 -8.35
N LEU A 49 -12.89 9.08 -8.45
CA LEU A 49 -11.86 10.10 -8.24
C LEU A 49 -11.99 11.28 -9.23
N ARG A 50 -11.90 12.49 -8.69
CA ARG A 50 -12.00 13.74 -9.43
C ARG A 50 -10.61 14.33 -9.70
N PRO A 51 -10.46 15.16 -10.74
CA PRO A 51 -9.26 15.97 -10.91
C PRO A 51 -9.00 16.82 -9.65
N GLY A 52 -7.76 16.81 -9.16
CA GLY A 52 -7.36 17.55 -7.96
C GLY A 52 -7.51 16.79 -6.64
N ASP A 53 -8.20 15.64 -6.61
CA ASP A 53 -8.34 14.83 -5.39
C ASP A 53 -6.97 14.40 -4.86
N ARG A 54 -6.82 14.45 -3.53
CA ARG A 54 -5.66 13.90 -2.81
C ARG A 54 -6.00 12.50 -2.33
N VAL A 55 -5.25 11.51 -2.81
CA VAL A 55 -5.52 10.09 -2.58
C VAL A 55 -4.37 9.45 -1.82
N LEU A 56 -4.67 8.81 -0.69
CA LEU A 56 -3.71 8.03 0.09
C LEU A 56 -3.90 6.54 -0.14
N ASP A 57 -2.87 5.84 -0.62
CA ASP A 57 -2.87 4.37 -0.68
C ASP A 57 -2.13 3.80 0.53
N LEU A 58 -2.85 3.10 1.39
CA LEU A 58 -2.34 2.49 2.62
C LEU A 58 -1.83 1.07 2.36
N ALA A 59 -0.70 0.72 2.99
CA ALA A 59 0.02 -0.52 2.71
C ALA A 59 0.20 -0.70 1.19
N SER A 60 0.67 0.37 0.54
CA SER A 60 0.71 0.50 -0.91
C SER A 60 1.59 -0.55 -1.60
N GLY A 61 2.47 -1.20 -0.86
CA GLY A 61 3.39 -2.19 -1.38
C GLY A 61 4.32 -1.59 -2.43
N THR A 62 4.39 -2.26 -3.60
CA THR A 62 5.11 -1.81 -4.79
C THR A 62 4.38 -0.69 -5.55
N GLY A 63 3.25 -0.20 -5.03
CA GLY A 63 2.54 0.96 -5.57
C GLY A 63 1.69 0.67 -6.81
N ASP A 64 1.23 -0.58 -7.00
CA ASP A 64 0.41 -0.94 -8.16
C ASP A 64 -0.91 -0.14 -8.23
N LEU A 65 -1.60 0.04 -7.09
CA LEU A 65 -2.82 0.87 -7.02
C LEU A 65 -2.52 2.35 -7.31
N VAL A 66 -1.44 2.89 -6.75
CA VAL A 66 -0.98 4.26 -7.03
C VAL A 66 -0.66 4.46 -8.50
N ALA A 67 0.02 3.51 -9.13
CA ALA A 67 0.37 3.57 -10.55
C ALA A 67 -0.88 3.53 -11.44
N ARG A 68 -1.80 2.59 -11.19
CA ARG A 68 -3.07 2.46 -11.92
C ARG A 68 -3.96 3.67 -11.73
N GLY A 69 -4.14 4.11 -10.50
CA GLY A 69 -4.94 5.29 -10.17
C GLY A 69 -4.40 6.54 -10.84
N ALA A 70 -3.08 6.73 -10.82
CA ALA A 70 -2.42 7.85 -11.50
C ALA A 70 -2.54 7.78 -13.04
N GLN A 71 -2.74 6.61 -13.63
CA GLN A 71 -3.04 6.47 -15.07
C GLN A 71 -4.51 6.78 -15.36
N MET A 72 -5.42 6.33 -14.49
CA MET A 72 -6.87 6.54 -14.62
C MET A 72 -7.29 8.00 -14.38
N GLN A 73 -6.69 8.66 -13.39
CA GLN A 73 -6.93 10.07 -13.05
C GLN A 73 -5.58 10.80 -12.86
N PRO A 74 -4.92 11.23 -13.96
CA PRO A 74 -3.59 11.85 -13.90
C PRO A 74 -3.52 13.14 -13.08
N ALA A 75 -4.65 13.86 -13.00
CA ALA A 75 -4.80 15.13 -12.29
C ALA A 75 -5.05 14.98 -10.79
N ALA A 76 -5.22 13.76 -10.27
CA ALA A 76 -5.26 13.50 -8.83
C ALA A 76 -3.84 13.34 -8.25
N GLU A 77 -3.67 13.73 -7.00
CA GLU A 77 -2.44 13.59 -6.23
C GLU A 77 -2.47 12.28 -5.45
N PHE A 78 -1.81 11.25 -5.97
CA PHE A 78 -1.65 9.98 -5.26
C PHE A 78 -0.40 10.00 -4.38
N ILE A 79 -0.52 9.50 -3.14
CA ILE A 79 0.56 9.33 -2.18
C ILE A 79 0.55 7.87 -1.70
N ALA A 80 1.72 7.23 -1.74
CA ALA A 80 1.89 5.85 -1.31
C ALA A 80 2.40 5.79 0.14
N LEU A 81 1.74 5.05 1.01
CA LEU A 81 2.19 4.79 2.38
C LEU A 81 2.40 3.29 2.60
N ASP A 82 3.59 2.91 3.03
CA ASP A 82 3.88 1.53 3.43
C ASP A 82 4.87 1.48 4.60
N PHE A 83 4.78 0.44 5.42
CA PHE A 83 5.68 0.23 6.54
C PHE A 83 7.06 -0.31 6.09
N SER A 84 7.10 -0.99 4.93
CA SER A 84 8.28 -1.59 4.32
C SER A 84 8.97 -0.66 3.34
N LEU A 85 10.23 -0.29 3.64
CA LEU A 85 11.07 0.45 2.69
C LEU A 85 11.38 -0.37 1.44
N GLY A 86 11.54 -1.70 1.56
CA GLY A 86 11.78 -2.56 0.41
C GLY A 86 10.64 -2.51 -0.60
N MET A 87 9.40 -2.47 -0.12
CA MET A 87 8.20 -2.33 -0.96
C MET A 87 8.16 -0.95 -1.64
N LEU A 88 8.32 0.13 -0.87
CA LEU A 88 8.38 1.49 -1.42
C LEU A 88 9.52 1.68 -2.42
N GLY A 89 10.67 1.06 -2.18
CA GLY A 89 11.84 1.10 -3.05
C GLY A 89 11.67 0.28 -4.34
N ALA A 90 10.77 -0.70 -4.36
CA ALA A 90 10.42 -1.47 -5.55
C ALA A 90 9.38 -0.76 -6.42
N ALA A 91 8.73 0.31 -5.92
CA ALA A 91 7.75 1.06 -6.68
C ALA A 91 8.38 1.81 -7.87
N THR A 92 7.77 1.66 -9.05
CA THR A 92 8.26 2.24 -10.31
C THR A 92 7.63 3.59 -10.65
N HIS A 93 6.55 3.97 -9.96
CA HIS A 93 5.90 5.27 -10.14
C HIS A 93 6.72 6.42 -9.55
N ARG A 94 6.45 7.64 -10.05
CA ARG A 94 7.10 8.89 -9.58
C ARG A 94 6.32 9.64 -8.49
N ARG A 95 5.17 9.10 -8.07
CA ARG A 95 4.34 9.69 -7.01
C ARG A 95 5.04 9.66 -5.64
N PRO A 96 4.74 10.60 -4.73
CA PRO A 96 5.31 10.64 -3.39
C PRO A 96 5.12 9.33 -2.61
N ARG A 97 6.10 9.03 -1.75
CA ARG A 97 6.14 7.81 -0.93
C ARG A 97 6.48 8.18 0.51
N VAL A 98 5.76 7.62 1.46
CA VAL A 98 5.94 7.85 2.90
C VAL A 98 6.10 6.50 3.58
N GLN A 99 7.20 6.33 4.32
CA GLN A 99 7.34 5.17 5.19
C GLN A 99 6.69 5.46 6.54
N ALA A 100 5.62 4.74 6.87
CA ALA A 100 4.93 4.87 8.15
C ALA A 100 4.09 3.63 8.47
N ASP A 101 3.73 3.48 9.74
CA ASP A 101 2.64 2.57 10.16
C ASP A 101 1.30 3.26 9.88
N ILE A 102 0.31 2.50 9.40
CA ILE A 102 -1.06 3.00 9.19
C ILE A 102 -1.69 3.47 10.50
N LEU A 103 -1.26 2.91 11.64
CA LEU A 103 -1.74 3.34 12.96
C LEU A 103 -1.05 4.62 13.48
N GLN A 104 0.02 5.08 12.83
CA GLN A 104 0.80 6.26 13.21
C GLN A 104 1.22 7.06 11.97
N MET A 105 0.23 7.56 11.24
CA MET A 105 0.45 8.27 9.99
C MET A 105 0.91 9.73 10.23
N PRO A 106 1.92 10.24 9.50
CA PRO A 106 2.42 11.60 9.63
C PRO A 106 1.56 12.62 8.84
N PHE A 107 0.25 12.45 8.86
CA PHE A 107 -0.69 13.32 8.15
C PHE A 107 -1.65 13.98 9.13
N ARG A 108 -2.16 15.15 8.77
CA ARG A 108 -3.23 15.80 9.53
C ARG A 108 -4.55 15.10 9.21
N ASP A 109 -5.47 15.14 10.15
CA ASP A 109 -6.84 14.68 9.93
C ASP A 109 -7.48 15.41 8.74
N SER A 110 -8.36 14.70 8.03
CA SER A 110 -9.11 15.23 6.87
C SER A 110 -8.23 15.83 5.76
N SER A 111 -7.01 15.31 5.57
CA SER A 111 -6.08 15.79 4.52
C SER A 111 -6.29 15.17 3.13
N PHE A 112 -7.13 14.13 3.02
CA PHE A 112 -7.31 13.33 1.81
C PHE A 112 -8.78 13.24 1.44
N ASP A 113 -9.05 13.28 0.13
CA ASP A 113 -10.38 13.15 -0.44
C ASP A 113 -10.78 11.67 -0.62
N ALA A 114 -9.77 10.80 -0.78
CA ALA A 114 -9.97 9.35 -0.85
C ALA A 114 -8.81 8.57 -0.20
N VAL A 115 -9.13 7.38 0.31
CA VAL A 115 -8.16 6.44 0.87
C VAL A 115 -8.39 5.06 0.26
N THR A 116 -7.33 4.43 -0.22
CA THR A 116 -7.36 3.06 -0.73
C THR A 116 -6.52 2.14 0.14
N ILE A 117 -6.91 0.85 0.20
CA ILE A 117 -6.08 -0.20 0.80
C ILE A 117 -6.27 -1.49 0.03
N GLY A 118 -5.24 -1.89 -0.71
CA GLY A 118 -5.23 -3.17 -1.42
C GLY A 118 -4.61 -4.25 -0.56
N TYR A 119 -5.39 -5.25 -0.13
CA TYR A 119 -4.88 -6.45 0.55
C TYR A 119 -4.19 -6.25 1.92
N GLY A 120 -3.82 -5.03 2.31
CA GLY A 120 -3.04 -4.72 3.51
C GLY A 120 -3.77 -4.88 4.83
N LEU A 121 -5.11 -4.70 4.85
CA LEU A 121 -5.90 -4.67 6.09
C LEU A 121 -5.75 -5.94 6.95
N ARG A 122 -5.53 -7.09 6.31
CA ARG A 122 -5.32 -8.37 7.03
C ARG A 122 -4.07 -8.38 7.92
N ASN A 123 -3.10 -7.50 7.64
CA ASN A 123 -1.81 -7.43 8.31
C ASN A 123 -1.74 -6.34 9.39
N VAL A 124 -2.77 -5.49 9.50
CA VAL A 124 -2.84 -4.47 10.55
C VAL A 124 -3.07 -5.14 11.90
N ALA A 125 -2.30 -4.74 12.91
CA ALA A 125 -2.27 -5.37 14.23
C ALA A 125 -3.55 -5.10 15.04
N ASP A 126 -4.05 -3.88 14.98
CA ASP A 126 -5.30 -3.44 15.57
C ASP A 126 -6.19 -2.84 14.48
N ARG A 127 -7.43 -3.31 14.37
CA ARG A 127 -8.40 -2.85 13.35
C ARG A 127 -9.56 -2.08 13.97
N THR A 128 -9.49 -1.84 15.28
CA THR A 128 -10.51 -1.15 16.08
C THR A 128 -10.06 0.22 16.58
N ALA A 129 -8.77 0.52 16.42
CA ALA A 129 -8.18 1.83 16.69
C ALA A 129 -8.71 2.92 15.74
#